data_AF-A0A1B8AHQ5-F1
#
_entry.id   AF-A0A1B8AHQ5-F1
#
_cell.length_a   1.000
_cell.length_b   1.000
_cell.length_c   1.000
_cell.angle_alpha   90.00
_cell.angle_beta   90.00
_cell.angle_gamma   90.00
#
_symmetry.space_group_name_H-M   'P 1'
#
loop_
_entity.id
_entity.type
_entity.pdbx_description
1 polymer ?
#
loop_
_entity_poly.entity_id
_entity_poly.type
_entity_poly.pdbx_seq_one_letter_code
_entity_poly.pdbx_strand_id
1 'polypeptide(L)'
;MEQQDLILKTIDDFHKSEITLVEWETPLLARLGYPLAPKADFIFLIPDEQIQQANRIASSNGLSDDKKRLNSYLSEHAKRGTRYVSGEPPRRLILLPLSWTGIQMNELTAIPSSSPRTIWTVPLPVFCTASLRIIMQEDHQSYARAMAIADLTNVVAYSMFDMSYEGNYMKFPEDEFDENGEISQEDRQKNIEAAKEKDTLEMQNALETMRGWKLTRESEWAREMMMDLVSGKREYRRLPCQDEKSSK
;
A
#
# COMPACT_ATOMS: atom_id res chain seq x y z
N MET A 1 -12.02 -24.07 -26.62
CA MET A 1 -10.75 -23.40 -26.94
C MET A 1 -10.49 -22.46 -25.78
N GLU A 2 -9.69 -22.88 -24.80
CA GLU A 2 -9.35 -22.06 -23.65
C GLU A 2 -8.67 -20.78 -24.15
N GLN A 3 -9.23 -19.61 -23.83
CA GLN A 3 -8.50 -18.36 -23.99
C GLN A 3 -7.29 -18.46 -23.07
N GLN A 4 -6.11 -18.66 -23.67
CA GLN A 4 -4.85 -18.61 -22.93
C GLN A 4 -4.76 -17.22 -22.29
N ASP A 5 -4.68 -17.18 -20.96
CA ASP A 5 -4.54 -15.94 -20.21
C ASP A 5 -3.20 -15.28 -20.61
N LEU A 6 -3.28 -14.28 -21.48
CA LEU A 6 -2.10 -13.59 -22.03
C LEU A 6 -1.27 -12.90 -20.93
N ILE A 7 -1.90 -12.53 -19.81
CA ILE A 7 -1.20 -11.93 -18.69
C ILE A 7 -0.38 -13.00 -17.97
N LEU A 8 -0.95 -14.16 -17.69
CA LEU A 8 -0.21 -15.27 -17.07
C LEU A 8 0.93 -15.76 -17.97
N LYS A 9 0.70 -15.85 -19.29
CA LYS A 9 1.76 -16.15 -20.26
C LYS A 9 2.88 -15.08 -20.21
N THR A 10 2.50 -13.81 -20.13
CA THR A 10 3.47 -12.70 -20.07
C THR A 10 4.30 -12.74 -18.78
N ILE A 11 3.68 -13.05 -17.65
CA ILE A 11 4.38 -13.25 -16.37
C ILE A 11 5.35 -14.43 -16.47
N ASP A 12 4.95 -15.55 -17.07
CA ASP A 12 5.84 -16.69 -17.33
C ASP A 12 7.04 -16.31 -18.21
N ASP A 13 6.82 -15.50 -19.26
CA ASP A 13 7.91 -15.03 -20.12
C ASP A 13 8.82 -13.99 -19.43
N PHE A 14 8.30 -13.20 -18.48
CA PHE A 14 9.13 -12.38 -17.60
C PHE A 14 10.06 -13.23 -16.75
N HIS A 15 9.56 -14.33 -16.20
CA HIS A 15 10.36 -15.26 -15.41
C HIS A 15 11.47 -15.91 -16.22
N LYS A 16 11.17 -16.39 -17.45
CA LYS A 16 12.19 -16.94 -18.36
C LYS A 16 13.24 -15.92 -18.76
N SER A 17 12.87 -14.64 -18.77
CA SER A 17 13.76 -13.52 -19.12
C SER A 17 14.46 -12.92 -17.90
N GLU A 18 14.33 -13.55 -16.72
CA GLU A 18 14.92 -13.10 -15.44
C GLU A 18 14.53 -11.65 -15.07
N ILE A 19 13.33 -11.22 -15.47
CA ILE A 19 12.79 -9.92 -15.07
C ILE A 19 12.37 -10.00 -13.60
N THR A 20 12.89 -9.06 -12.83
CA THR A 20 12.52 -8.87 -11.43
C THR A 20 11.16 -8.20 -11.37
N LEU A 21 10.21 -8.86 -10.70
CA LEU A 21 8.86 -8.37 -10.47
C LEU A 21 8.71 -8.09 -8.98
N VAL A 22 8.50 -6.83 -8.59
CA VAL A 22 8.22 -6.48 -7.19
C VAL A 22 6.74 -6.16 -7.07
N GLU A 23 6.00 -6.92 -6.24
CA GLU A 23 4.59 -6.66 -6.01
C GLU A 23 4.36 -5.23 -5.52
N TRP A 24 3.33 -4.57 -6.08
CA TRP A 24 2.98 -3.19 -5.74
C TRP A 24 1.47 -3.00 -5.69
N GLU A 25 1.00 -1.97 -4.97
CA GLU A 25 -0.43 -1.67 -4.75
C GLU A 25 -1.23 -2.89 -4.29
N THR A 26 -2.39 -3.20 -4.89
CA THR A 26 -3.34 -4.20 -4.34
C THR A 26 -2.69 -5.53 -3.91
N PRO A 27 -1.85 -6.20 -4.74
CA PRO A 27 -1.08 -7.37 -4.31
C PRO A 27 -0.22 -7.15 -3.05
N LEU A 28 0.51 -6.04 -3.00
CA LEU A 28 1.37 -5.71 -1.86
C LEU A 28 0.56 -5.33 -0.62
N LEU A 29 -0.46 -4.48 -0.77
CA LEU A 29 -1.34 -4.04 0.30
C LEU A 29 -2.02 -5.23 0.99
N ALA A 30 -2.51 -6.20 0.21
CA ALA A 30 -3.06 -7.44 0.73
C ALA A 30 -2.01 -8.24 1.52
N ARG A 31 -0.76 -8.31 1.03
CA ARG A 31 0.34 -8.99 1.74
C ARG A 31 0.72 -8.29 3.03
N LEU A 32 0.61 -6.97 3.08
CA LEU A 32 0.85 -6.15 4.27
C LEU A 32 -0.33 -6.19 5.27
N GLY A 33 -1.35 -7.00 5.01
CA GLY A 33 -2.47 -7.24 5.93
C GLY A 33 -3.65 -6.29 5.76
N TYR A 34 -3.69 -5.45 4.71
CA TYR A 34 -4.83 -4.59 4.44
C TYR A 34 -5.97 -5.42 3.80
N PRO A 35 -7.15 -5.57 4.45
CA PRO A 35 -8.28 -6.34 3.90
C PRO A 35 -8.86 -5.68 2.65
N LEU A 36 -8.43 -6.17 1.48
CA LEU A 36 -8.92 -5.74 0.18
C LEU A 36 -9.79 -6.83 -0.46
N ALA A 37 -10.83 -6.41 -1.18
CA ALA A 37 -11.58 -7.31 -2.05
C ALA A 37 -10.61 -7.92 -3.09
N PRO A 38 -10.62 -9.25 -3.31
CA PRO A 38 -9.73 -9.88 -4.27
C PRO A 38 -9.89 -9.27 -5.66
N LYS A 39 -8.80 -8.70 -6.18
CA LYS A 39 -8.71 -8.25 -7.58
C LYS A 39 -7.73 -9.16 -8.31
N ALA A 40 -8.11 -9.58 -9.51
CA ALA A 40 -7.26 -10.41 -10.38
C ALA A 40 -6.27 -9.56 -11.23
N ASP A 41 -5.96 -8.34 -10.77
CA ASP A 41 -5.05 -7.41 -11.45
C ASP A 41 -3.63 -7.58 -10.91
N PHE A 42 -2.64 -7.45 -11.80
CA PHE A 42 -1.23 -7.62 -11.51
C PHE A 42 -0.51 -6.27 -11.64
N ILE A 43 0.20 -5.86 -10.60
CA ILE A 43 0.86 -4.56 -10.54
C ILE A 43 2.27 -4.80 -10.00
N PHE A 44 3.27 -4.48 -10.81
CA PHE A 44 4.67 -4.74 -10.49
C PHE A 44 5.53 -3.50 -10.68
N LEU A 45 6.41 -3.25 -9.71
CA LEU A 45 7.61 -2.44 -9.93
C LEU A 45 8.68 -3.31 -10.58
N ILE A 46 9.36 -2.74 -11.56
CA ILE A 46 10.38 -3.38 -12.38
C ILE A 46 11.62 -2.49 -12.31
N PRO A 47 12.83 -3.05 -12.11
CA PRO A 47 14.07 -2.28 -12.23
C PRO A 47 14.11 -1.49 -13.54
N ASP A 48 14.52 -0.23 -13.47
CA ASP A 48 14.45 0.72 -14.58
C ASP A 48 15.18 0.22 -15.84
N GLU A 49 16.28 -0.50 -15.66
CA GLU A 49 17.04 -1.13 -16.75
C GLU A 49 16.29 -2.27 -17.44
N GLN A 50 15.32 -2.90 -16.77
CA GLN A 50 14.52 -4.02 -17.28
C GLN A 50 13.16 -3.57 -17.85
N ILE A 51 12.67 -2.37 -17.53
CA ILE A 51 11.31 -1.92 -17.89
C ILE A 51 11.05 -1.96 -19.40
N GLN A 52 12.04 -1.58 -20.22
CA GLN A 52 11.88 -1.60 -21.68
C GLN A 52 11.74 -3.02 -22.22
N GLN A 53 12.51 -3.97 -21.66
CA GLN A 53 12.42 -5.37 -22.04
C GLN A 53 11.07 -5.97 -21.61
N ALA A 54 10.61 -5.65 -20.40
CA ALA A 54 9.30 -6.09 -19.90
C ALA A 54 8.17 -5.62 -20.83
N ASN A 55 8.18 -4.35 -21.22
CA ASN A 55 7.19 -3.80 -22.16
C ASN A 55 7.25 -4.48 -23.53
N ARG A 56 8.44 -4.77 -24.06
CA ARG A 56 8.59 -5.50 -25.34
C ARG A 56 8.00 -6.91 -25.26
N ILE A 57 8.22 -7.63 -24.17
CA ILE A 57 7.67 -8.98 -23.96
C ILE A 57 6.15 -8.91 -23.89
N ALA A 58 5.59 -8.00 -23.09
CA ALA A 58 4.15 -7.81 -22.98
C ALA A 58 3.50 -7.53 -24.36
N SER A 59 4.07 -6.59 -25.12
CA SER A 59 3.59 -6.28 -26.47
C SER A 59 3.75 -7.45 -27.44
N SER A 60 4.84 -8.21 -27.36
CA SER A 60 5.06 -9.40 -28.21
C SER A 60 4.06 -10.53 -27.91
N ASN A 61 3.54 -10.58 -26.69
CA ASN A 61 2.45 -11.48 -26.29
C ASN A 61 1.05 -10.98 -26.67
N GLY A 62 0.96 -9.87 -27.41
CA GLY A 62 -0.30 -9.32 -27.89
C GLY A 62 -1.04 -8.48 -26.86
N LEU A 63 -0.42 -8.15 -25.72
CA LEU A 63 -0.97 -7.18 -24.79
C LEU A 63 -0.86 -5.77 -25.38
N SER A 64 -1.98 -5.04 -25.38
CA SER A 64 -2.03 -3.67 -25.87
C SER A 64 -2.23 -2.69 -24.72
N ASP A 65 -1.65 -1.50 -24.87
CA ASP A 65 -1.84 -0.41 -23.92
C ASP A 65 -3.27 0.13 -24.05
N ASP A 66 -4.12 -0.24 -23.11
CA ASP A 66 -5.49 0.24 -23.07
C ASP A 66 -5.49 1.61 -22.40
N LYS A 67 -5.48 2.70 -23.17
CA LYS A 67 -5.60 4.07 -22.63
C LYS A 67 -7.03 4.55 -22.42
N LYS A 68 -8.04 3.76 -22.82
CA LYS A 68 -9.45 4.20 -22.85
C LYS A 68 -10.19 3.93 -21.54
N ARG A 69 -9.70 2.99 -20.72
CA ARG A 69 -10.29 2.68 -19.42
C ARG A 69 -9.99 3.73 -18.36
N LEU A 70 -10.94 3.88 -17.43
CA LEU A 70 -10.78 4.68 -16.23
C LEU A 70 -9.64 4.15 -15.36
N ASN A 71 -8.91 5.08 -14.77
CA ASN A 71 -7.90 4.81 -13.77
C ASN A 71 -8.56 4.32 -12.48
N SER A 72 -7.95 3.33 -11.84
CA SER A 72 -8.41 2.67 -10.62
C SER A 72 -7.30 2.52 -9.59
N TYR A 73 -6.04 2.75 -10.00
CA TYR A 73 -4.83 2.49 -9.24
C TYR A 73 -4.03 3.76 -9.03
N LEU A 74 -3.32 3.84 -7.90
CA LEU A 74 -2.49 4.98 -7.51
C LEU A 74 -1.55 5.35 -8.66
N SER A 75 -0.87 4.36 -9.22
CA SER A 75 0.10 4.54 -10.30
C SER A 75 -0.51 5.07 -11.58
N GLU A 76 -1.74 4.67 -11.91
CA GLU A 76 -2.46 5.18 -13.08
C GLU A 76 -2.81 6.66 -12.91
N HIS A 77 -3.23 7.06 -11.70
CA HIS A 77 -3.49 8.47 -11.38
C HIS A 77 -2.21 9.31 -11.36
N ALA A 78 -1.10 8.74 -10.90
CA ALA A 78 0.24 9.35 -10.95
C ALA A 78 0.82 9.37 -12.39
N LYS A 79 0.13 8.75 -13.36
CA LYS A 79 0.59 8.57 -14.75
C LYS A 79 1.97 7.91 -14.81
N ARG A 80 2.19 6.92 -13.95
CA ARG A 80 3.42 6.15 -13.88
C ARG A 80 3.18 4.78 -14.52
N GLY A 81 4.13 4.35 -15.33
CA GLY A 81 4.16 3.01 -15.90
C GLY A 81 3.35 2.81 -17.17
N THR A 82 3.23 1.54 -17.56
CA THR A 82 2.52 1.08 -18.75
C THR A 82 1.42 0.10 -18.32
N ARG A 83 0.21 0.28 -18.86
CA ARG A 83 -0.98 -0.49 -18.50
C ARG A 83 -1.38 -1.40 -19.64
N TYR A 84 -1.53 -2.68 -19.35
CA TYR A 84 -2.02 -3.68 -20.29
C TYR A 84 -3.33 -4.28 -19.78
N VAL A 85 -4.22 -4.66 -20.70
CA VAL A 85 -5.51 -5.28 -20.37
C VAL A 85 -5.71 -6.53 -21.22
N SER A 86 -6.22 -7.60 -20.62
CA SER A 86 -6.59 -8.83 -21.33
C SER A 86 -7.78 -9.54 -20.70
N GLY A 87 -8.47 -10.36 -21.49
CA GLY A 87 -9.54 -11.25 -21.04
C GLY A 87 -10.92 -10.61 -20.83
N GLU A 88 -11.89 -11.48 -20.53
CA GLU A 88 -13.26 -11.14 -20.12
C GLU A 88 -13.66 -12.08 -18.96
N PRO A 89 -13.82 -11.60 -17.71
CA PRO A 89 -13.71 -10.21 -17.30
C PRO A 89 -12.27 -9.67 -17.44
N PRO A 90 -12.14 -8.37 -17.70
CA PRO A 90 -10.86 -7.75 -18.01
C PRO A 90 -9.95 -7.71 -16.79
N ARG A 91 -8.73 -8.23 -16.96
CA ARG A 91 -7.63 -8.19 -15.99
C ARG A 91 -6.58 -7.21 -16.47
N ARG A 92 -5.93 -6.53 -15.54
CA ARG A 92 -4.86 -5.57 -15.82
C ARG A 92 -3.49 -6.13 -15.46
N LEU A 93 -2.50 -5.77 -16.25
CA LEU A 93 -1.08 -5.87 -15.91
C LEU A 93 -0.49 -4.46 -15.98
N ILE A 94 0.01 -3.94 -14.86
CA ILE A 94 0.61 -2.61 -14.77
C ILE A 94 2.09 -2.75 -14.41
N LEU A 95 2.94 -2.18 -15.25
CA LEU A 95 4.40 -2.23 -15.10
C LEU A 95 4.93 -0.84 -14.78
N LEU A 96 5.65 -0.72 -13.65
CA LEU A 96 6.09 0.54 -13.08
C LEU A 96 7.61 0.56 -12.93
N PRO A 97 8.30 1.69 -13.13
CA PRO A 97 9.71 1.79 -12.81
C PRO A 97 9.91 1.76 -11.28
N LEU A 98 10.85 0.94 -10.80
CA LEU A 98 11.19 0.83 -9.39
C LEU A 98 11.64 2.18 -8.81
N SER A 99 12.41 2.95 -9.58
CA SER A 99 12.92 4.27 -9.18
C SER A 99 11.85 5.28 -8.77
N TRP A 100 10.60 5.14 -9.26
CA TRP A 100 9.50 6.04 -8.89
C TRP A 100 9.25 6.04 -7.38
N THR A 101 9.38 4.87 -6.75
CA THR A 101 9.15 4.69 -5.31
C THR A 101 10.38 5.01 -4.46
N GLY A 102 11.56 5.11 -5.08
CA GLY A 102 12.84 5.21 -4.39
C GLY A 102 13.24 3.96 -3.60
N ILE A 103 12.58 2.82 -3.81
CA ILE A 103 12.93 1.53 -3.19
C ILE A 103 14.23 1.02 -3.80
N GLN A 104 15.15 0.55 -2.96
CA GLN A 104 16.40 -0.06 -3.39
C GLN A 104 16.28 -1.60 -3.48
N MET A 105 17.08 -2.22 -4.34
CA MET A 105 17.07 -3.68 -4.54
C MET A 105 17.40 -4.49 -3.27
N ASN A 106 18.24 -3.94 -2.40
CA ASN A 106 18.60 -4.54 -1.10
C ASN A 106 17.50 -4.40 -0.03
N GLU A 107 16.45 -3.61 -0.29
CA GLU A 107 15.28 -3.45 0.58
C GLU A 107 14.16 -4.48 0.23
N LEU A 108 14.35 -5.27 -0.82
CA LEU A 108 13.39 -6.28 -1.29
C LEU A 108 13.47 -7.58 -0.47
N THR A 109 12.31 -8.21 -0.28
CA THR A 109 12.19 -9.53 0.35
C THR A 109 11.68 -10.55 -0.65
N ALA A 110 12.35 -11.70 -0.75
CA ALA A 110 11.87 -12.80 -1.60
C ALA A 110 10.59 -13.40 -1.02
N ILE A 111 9.61 -13.72 -1.87
CA ILE A 111 8.39 -14.39 -1.43
C ILE A 111 8.72 -15.88 -1.20
N PRO A 112 8.55 -16.43 0.02
CA PRO A 112 9.03 -17.79 0.36
C PRO A 112 8.45 -18.91 -0.50
N SER A 113 7.32 -18.66 -1.18
CA SER A 113 6.53 -19.67 -1.90
C SER A 113 6.41 -19.39 -3.40
N SER A 114 7.00 -18.30 -3.93
CA SER A 114 6.92 -18.00 -5.35
C SER A 114 7.98 -18.80 -6.11
N SER A 115 7.57 -19.95 -6.64
CA SER A 115 8.15 -20.43 -7.89
C SER A 115 7.41 -19.70 -9.01
N PRO A 116 8.01 -18.75 -9.74
CA PRO A 116 9.47 -18.53 -9.89
C PRO A 116 10.10 -17.49 -8.95
N ARG A 117 11.42 -17.63 -8.71
CA ARG A 117 12.24 -16.82 -7.77
C ARG A 117 12.41 -15.33 -8.15
N THR A 118 11.69 -14.83 -9.16
CA THR A 118 11.82 -13.45 -9.61
C THR A 118 10.71 -12.54 -9.11
N ILE A 119 9.76 -13.06 -8.32
CA ILE A 119 8.78 -12.23 -7.61
C ILE A 119 9.28 -11.87 -6.21
N TRP A 120 9.28 -10.58 -5.94
CA TRP A 120 9.70 -9.96 -4.70
C TRP A 120 8.57 -9.17 -4.09
N THR A 121 8.70 -8.89 -2.81
CA THR A 121 7.81 -8.00 -2.08
C THR A 121 8.62 -7.00 -1.26
N VAL A 122 7.94 -6.06 -0.63
CA VAL A 122 8.57 -5.06 0.24
C VAL A 122 8.03 -5.18 1.67
N PRO A 123 8.91 -5.08 2.68
CA PRO A 123 8.45 -5.08 4.07
C PRO A 123 7.76 -3.76 4.41
N LEU A 124 6.93 -3.79 5.45
CA LEU A 124 6.14 -2.64 5.90
C LEU A 124 6.92 -1.32 6.03
N PRO A 125 8.13 -1.27 6.65
CA PRO A 125 8.88 -0.01 6.77
C PRO A 125 9.27 0.59 5.42
N VAL A 126 9.59 -0.27 4.45
CA VAL A 126 9.99 0.14 3.09
C VAL A 126 8.77 0.65 2.33
N PHE A 127 7.63 -0.03 2.45
CA PHE A 127 6.37 0.47 1.90
C PHE A 127 6.00 1.85 2.47
N CYS A 128 6.05 2.02 3.80
CA CYS A 128 5.74 3.31 4.43
C CYS A 128 6.67 4.43 3.92
N THR A 129 7.96 4.14 3.79
CA THR A 129 8.95 5.10 3.26
C THR A 129 8.67 5.45 1.79
N ALA A 130 8.37 4.46 0.95
CA ALA A 130 8.00 4.66 -0.44
C ALA A 130 6.73 5.50 -0.58
N SER A 131 5.70 5.21 0.21
CA SER A 131 4.45 5.97 0.24
C SER A 131 4.67 7.43 0.65
N LEU A 132 5.50 7.70 1.67
CA LEU A 132 5.89 9.07 2.02
C LEU A 132 6.57 9.81 0.87
N ARG A 133 7.50 9.15 0.15
CA ARG A 133 8.14 9.74 -1.02
C ARG A 133 7.12 10.08 -2.10
N ILE A 134 6.21 9.17 -2.42
CA ILE A 134 5.15 9.39 -3.41
C ILE A 134 4.26 10.55 -2.98
N ILE A 135 3.79 10.57 -1.73
CA ILE A 135 3.00 11.68 -1.20
C ILE A 135 3.74 13.00 -1.42
N MET A 136 5.03 13.07 -1.06
CA MET A 136 5.85 14.28 -1.16
C MET A 136 6.25 14.68 -2.60
N GLN A 137 6.11 13.78 -3.56
CA GLN A 137 6.34 14.03 -4.99
C GLN A 137 5.07 14.48 -5.70
N GLU A 138 3.88 14.23 -5.14
CA GLU A 138 2.61 14.56 -5.78
C GLU A 138 2.08 15.92 -5.32
N ASP A 139 1.31 16.56 -6.21
CA ASP A 139 0.66 17.85 -5.97
C ASP A 139 -0.40 17.75 -4.86
N HIS A 140 -0.65 18.85 -4.13
CA HIS A 140 -1.54 18.82 -2.96
C HIS A 140 -2.97 18.36 -3.33
N GLN A 141 -3.44 18.71 -4.53
CA GLN A 141 -4.79 18.39 -5.01
C GLN A 141 -4.83 17.14 -5.90
N SER A 142 -3.70 16.43 -6.06
CA SER A 142 -3.64 15.25 -6.92
C SER A 142 -4.39 14.08 -6.28
N TYR A 143 -5.16 13.36 -7.11
CA TYR A 143 -5.86 12.15 -6.65
C TYR A 143 -4.87 11.06 -6.26
N ALA A 144 -3.71 10.99 -6.93
CA ALA A 144 -2.64 10.07 -6.56
C ALA A 144 -2.13 10.35 -5.14
N ARG A 145 -1.94 11.61 -4.76
CA ARG A 145 -1.56 11.97 -3.38
C ARG A 145 -2.61 11.50 -2.37
N ALA A 146 -3.89 11.74 -2.66
CA ALA A 146 -4.98 11.30 -1.79
C ALA A 146 -5.01 9.77 -1.63
N MET A 147 -4.83 9.03 -2.72
CA MET A 147 -4.73 7.56 -2.68
C MET A 147 -3.51 7.08 -1.89
N ALA A 148 -2.33 7.68 -2.08
CA ALA A 148 -1.13 7.30 -1.34
C ALA A 148 -1.28 7.53 0.17
N ILE A 149 -1.92 8.64 0.56
CA ILE A 149 -2.26 8.89 1.97
C ILE A 149 -3.23 7.83 2.50
N ALA A 150 -4.26 7.49 1.73
CA ALA A 150 -5.24 6.47 2.13
C ALA A 150 -4.58 5.09 2.30
N ASP A 151 -3.80 4.64 1.32
CA ASP A 151 -3.08 3.36 1.36
C ASP A 151 -2.10 3.31 2.54
N LEU A 152 -1.31 4.38 2.75
CA LEU A 152 -0.39 4.47 3.88
C LEU A 152 -1.14 4.40 5.22
N THR A 153 -2.21 5.19 5.37
CA THR A 153 -2.98 5.25 6.62
C THR A 153 -3.61 3.91 6.94
N ASN A 154 -4.22 3.26 5.94
CA ASN A 154 -4.87 1.97 6.12
C ASN A 154 -3.86 0.88 6.46
N VAL A 155 -2.76 0.77 5.72
CA VAL A 155 -1.73 -0.23 6.02
C VAL A 155 -1.17 -0.04 7.43
N VAL A 156 -0.91 1.20 7.85
CA VAL A 156 -0.45 1.48 9.22
C VAL A 156 -1.51 1.12 10.25
N ALA A 157 -2.78 1.47 10.02
CA ALA A 157 -3.88 1.12 10.91
C ALA A 157 -3.98 -0.40 11.13
N TYR A 158 -4.09 -1.18 10.05
CA TYR A 158 -4.24 -2.63 10.15
C TYR A 158 -2.97 -3.38 10.60
N SER A 159 -1.78 -2.78 10.46
CA SER A 159 -0.53 -3.41 10.89
C SER A 159 -0.12 -3.08 12.32
N MET A 160 -0.51 -1.91 12.83
CA MET A 160 -0.02 -1.41 14.12
C MET A 160 -1.09 -1.31 15.20
N PHE A 161 -2.35 -1.21 14.81
CA PHE A 161 -3.48 -1.11 15.72
C PHE A 161 -4.31 -2.37 15.62
N ASP A 162 -4.92 -2.75 16.73
CA ASP A 162 -5.92 -3.78 16.67
C ASP A 162 -7.10 -3.19 15.86
N MET A 163 -7.41 -3.80 14.72
CA MET A 163 -8.52 -3.40 13.85
C MET A 163 -9.66 -4.44 13.89
N SER A 164 -9.60 -5.39 14.83
CA SER A 164 -10.70 -6.35 15.08
C SER A 164 -11.99 -5.67 15.58
N TYR A 165 -11.91 -4.37 15.87
CA TYR A 165 -12.98 -3.48 16.32
C TYR A 165 -14.06 -3.19 15.28
N GLU A 166 -13.87 -3.53 14.00
CA GLU A 166 -14.95 -3.46 12.99
C GLU A 166 -16.18 -4.33 13.31
N GLY A 167 -16.20 -5.04 14.46
CA GLY A 167 -17.41 -5.64 15.03
C GLY A 167 -17.58 -5.61 16.56
N ASN A 168 -16.57 -5.24 17.36
CA ASN A 168 -16.60 -5.43 18.83
C ASN A 168 -16.71 -4.17 19.69
N TYR A 169 -16.66 -2.97 19.09
CA TYR A 169 -16.81 -1.70 19.83
C TYR A 169 -17.90 -0.78 19.31
N MET A 170 -18.63 -1.17 18.25
CA MET A 170 -20.01 -0.69 18.12
C MET A 170 -20.85 -1.44 19.12
N LYS A 171 -20.72 -1.04 20.40
CA LYS A 171 -21.74 -1.35 21.39
C LYS A 171 -23.05 -0.83 20.81
N PHE A 172 -23.98 -1.74 20.57
CA PHE A 172 -25.33 -1.33 20.21
C PHE A 172 -25.91 -0.61 21.42
N PRO A 173 -26.90 0.29 21.26
CA PRO A 173 -27.55 0.93 22.39
C PRO A 173 -27.96 -0.08 23.47
N GLU A 174 -28.35 -1.29 23.05
CA GLU A 174 -28.66 -2.47 23.87
C GLU A 174 -27.56 -2.89 24.87
N ASP A 175 -26.28 -2.64 24.56
CA ASP A 175 -25.12 -2.99 25.42
C ASP A 175 -24.83 -1.94 26.51
N GLU A 176 -25.53 -0.80 26.48
CA GLU A 176 -25.40 0.30 27.45
C GLU A 176 -26.53 0.31 28.50
N PHE A 177 -27.53 -0.55 28.35
CA PHE A 177 -28.66 -0.66 29.27
C PHE A 177 -28.43 -1.76 30.31
N ASP A 178 -28.67 -1.46 31.58
CA ASP A 178 -28.76 -2.47 32.63
C ASP A 178 -30.06 -3.30 32.53
N GLU A 179 -30.26 -4.24 33.45
CA GLU A 179 -31.48 -5.06 33.53
C GLU A 179 -32.79 -4.26 33.68
N ASN A 180 -32.69 -2.96 33.99
CA ASN A 180 -33.80 -2.03 34.15
C ASN A 180 -33.96 -1.07 32.95
N GLY A 181 -33.09 -1.14 31.94
CA GLY A 181 -33.12 -0.22 30.80
C GLY A 181 -32.51 1.15 31.09
N GLU A 182 -31.65 1.28 32.12
CA GLU A 182 -30.95 2.52 32.45
C GLU A 182 -29.48 2.47 32.03
N ILE A 183 -28.95 3.62 31.59
CA ILE A 183 -27.53 3.77 31.26
C ILE A 183 -26.75 4.09 32.55
N SER A 184 -25.99 3.12 33.04
CA SER A 184 -25.06 3.32 34.17
C SER A 184 -23.95 4.31 33.76
N GLN A 185 -24.01 5.54 34.30
CA GLN A 185 -23.01 6.58 34.01
C GLN A 185 -21.60 6.18 34.47
N GLU A 186 -21.49 5.39 35.56
CA GLU A 186 -20.22 4.89 36.07
C GLU A 186 -19.60 3.86 35.12
N ASP A 187 -20.40 2.92 34.59
CA ASP A 187 -19.92 1.94 33.62
C ASP A 187 -19.52 2.60 32.30
N ARG A 188 -20.27 3.61 31.86
CA ARG A 188 -19.91 4.41 30.69
C ARG A 188 -18.57 5.13 30.87
N GLN A 189 -18.35 5.78 32.01
CA GLN A 189 -17.11 6.49 32.29
C GLN A 189 -15.92 5.53 32.39
N LYS A 190 -16.07 4.40 33.09
CA LYS A 190 -15.06 3.35 33.21
C LYS A 190 -14.68 2.76 31.84
N ASN A 191 -15.66 2.58 30.95
CA ASN A 191 -15.42 2.11 29.59
C ASN A 191 -14.64 3.14 28.74
N ILE A 192 -14.96 4.43 28.87
CA ILE A 192 -14.23 5.51 28.18
C ILE A 192 -12.76 5.57 28.66
N GLU A 193 -12.52 5.42 29.95
CA GLU A 193 -11.17 5.40 30.52
C GLU A 193 -10.37 4.19 30.04
N ALA A 194 -10.98 3.00 30.06
CA ALA A 194 -10.36 1.78 29.55
C ALA A 194 -10.03 1.88 28.05
N ALA A 195 -10.91 2.48 27.24
CA ALA A 195 -10.65 2.72 25.82
C ALA A 195 -9.46 3.68 25.61
N LYS A 196 -9.39 4.79 26.36
CA LYS A 196 -8.26 5.73 26.30
C LYS A 196 -6.93 5.09 26.70
N GLU A 197 -6.94 4.24 27.73
CA GLU A 197 -5.76 3.50 28.16
C GLU A 197 -5.29 2.53 27.08
N LYS A 198 -6.23 1.79 26.46
CA LYS A 198 -5.95 0.89 25.34
C LYS A 198 -5.36 1.65 24.14
N ASP A 199 -5.99 2.75 23.72
CA ASP A 199 -5.50 3.60 22.63
C ASP A 199 -4.07 4.11 22.90
N THR A 200 -3.80 4.52 24.14
CA THR A 200 -2.47 5.00 24.55
C THR A 200 -1.42 3.89 24.49
N LEU A 201 -1.78 2.68 24.94
CA LEU A 201 -0.89 1.52 24.91
C LEU A 201 -0.61 1.06 23.47
N GLU A 202 -1.65 0.98 22.62
CA GLU A 202 -1.50 0.63 21.21
C GLU A 202 -0.61 1.64 20.47
N MET A 203 -0.82 2.94 20.72
CA MET A 203 0.04 4.00 20.21
C MET A 203 1.50 3.83 20.63
N GLN A 204 1.76 3.53 21.91
CA GLN A 204 3.13 3.30 22.40
C GLN A 204 3.78 2.09 21.74
N ASN A 205 3.05 0.98 21.62
CA ASN A 205 3.53 -0.24 20.95
C ASN A 205 3.84 0.01 19.46
N ALA A 206 2.99 0.76 18.76
CA ALA A 206 3.22 1.16 17.39
C ALA A 206 4.52 1.97 17.25
N LEU A 207 4.72 2.96 18.13
CA LEU A 207 5.93 3.79 18.14
C LEU A 207 7.19 2.96 18.47
N GLU A 208 7.12 2.02 19.40
CA GLU A 208 8.22 1.10 19.70
C GLU A 208 8.56 0.20 18.51
N THR A 209 7.54 -0.32 17.84
CA THR A 209 7.71 -1.10 16.61
C THR A 209 8.43 -0.28 15.53
N MET A 210 8.02 0.99 15.34
CA MET A 210 8.68 1.92 14.40
C MET A 210 10.12 2.24 14.78
N ARG A 211 10.43 2.40 16.07
CA ARG A 211 11.81 2.54 16.55
C ARG A 211 12.66 1.30 16.26
N GLY A 212 12.05 0.11 16.19
CA GLY A 212 12.71 -1.14 15.83
C GLY A 212 12.94 -1.33 14.33
N TRP A 213 12.39 -0.47 13.46
CA TRP A 213 12.51 -0.62 12.01
C TRP A 213 13.98 -0.58 11.56
N LYS A 214 14.32 -1.49 10.65
CA LYS A 214 15.61 -1.52 9.97
C LYS A 214 15.45 -0.85 8.61
N LEU A 215 15.92 0.39 8.50
CA LEU A 215 15.90 1.16 7.28
C LEU A 215 17.33 1.37 6.77
N THR A 216 17.45 1.66 5.47
CA THR A 216 18.71 2.12 4.91
C THR A 216 18.99 3.55 5.38
N ARG A 217 20.25 3.98 5.34
CA ARG A 217 20.65 5.34 5.71
C ARG A 217 19.86 6.43 4.97
N GLU A 218 19.49 6.18 3.71
CA GLU A 218 18.72 7.10 2.87
C GLU A 218 17.21 7.11 3.19
N SER A 219 16.74 6.10 3.90
CA SER A 219 15.33 5.93 4.30
C SER A 219 15.10 6.26 5.80
N GLU A 220 16.16 6.46 6.60
CA GLU A 220 16.05 6.75 8.04
C GLU A 220 15.19 7.97 8.40
N TRP A 221 15.17 9.00 7.55
CA TRP A 221 14.33 10.19 7.76
C TRP A 221 12.83 9.85 7.85
N ALA A 222 12.40 8.75 7.23
CA ALA A 222 11.01 8.32 7.22
C ALA A 222 10.56 7.80 8.59
N ARG A 223 11.48 7.31 9.43
CA ARG A 223 11.17 6.77 10.77
C ARG A 223 10.51 7.82 11.65
N GLU A 224 11.19 8.95 11.85
CA GLU A 224 10.68 10.06 12.66
C GLU A 224 9.40 10.64 12.06
N MET A 225 9.33 10.74 10.73
CA MET A 225 8.14 11.24 10.06
C MET A 225 6.92 10.32 10.28
N MET A 226 7.09 9.01 10.19
CA MET A 226 6.04 8.04 10.47
C MET A 226 5.61 8.09 11.94
N MET A 227 6.56 8.22 12.86
CA MET A 227 6.25 8.35 14.29
C MET A 227 5.45 9.62 14.60
N ASP A 228 5.80 10.74 13.97
CA ASP A 228 5.03 12.00 14.10
C ASP A 228 3.61 11.88 13.54
N LEU A 229 3.44 11.19 12.40
CA LEU A 229 2.13 10.96 11.79
C LEU A 229 1.26 10.04 12.65
N VAL A 230 1.83 8.93 13.13
CA VAL A 230 1.11 7.96 13.97
C VAL A 230 0.73 8.57 15.32
N SER A 231 1.63 9.30 15.96
CA SER A 231 1.33 9.99 17.23
C SER A 231 0.40 11.21 17.09
N GLY A 232 -0.02 11.57 15.86
CA GLY A 232 -0.88 12.72 15.60
C GLY A 232 -0.18 14.08 15.77
N LYS A 233 1.13 14.12 16.00
CA LYS A 233 1.92 15.38 16.03
C LYS A 233 1.94 16.06 14.67
N ARG A 234 1.75 15.30 13.59
CA ARG A 234 1.68 15.78 12.23
C ARG A 234 0.48 15.19 11.50
N GLU A 235 -0.16 16.01 10.68
CA GLU A 235 -1.22 15.57 9.78
C GLU A 235 -0.65 15.16 8.42
N TYR A 236 -1.12 14.04 7.84
CA TYR A 236 -0.72 13.59 6.51
C TYR A 236 -0.89 14.65 5.42
N ARG A 237 -1.96 15.46 5.50
CA ARG A 237 -2.25 16.51 4.52
C ARG A 237 -1.19 17.62 4.50
N ARG A 238 -0.51 17.84 5.63
CA ARG A 238 0.53 18.87 5.79
C ARG A 238 1.95 18.37 5.48
N LEU A 239 2.09 17.16 4.95
CA LEU A 239 3.37 16.71 4.41
C LEU A 239 3.78 17.61 3.24
N PRO A 240 5.09 17.85 3.02
CA PRO A 240 5.53 18.65 1.86
C PRO A 240 4.97 18.09 0.55
N CYS A 241 4.80 18.94 -0.46
CA CYS A 241 4.35 18.54 -1.81
C CYS A 241 5.20 19.21 -2.91
N GLN A 242 5.00 18.80 -4.17
CA GLN A 242 5.79 19.31 -5.29
C GLN A 242 5.52 20.81 -5.57
N ASP A 243 4.26 21.26 -5.47
CA ASP A 243 3.85 22.64 -5.73
C ASP A 243 4.55 23.67 -4.81
N GLU A 244 4.87 23.28 -3.58
CA GLU A 244 5.59 24.12 -2.61
C GLU A 244 7.07 24.30 -2.94
N LYS A 245 7.65 23.37 -3.71
CA LYS A 245 9.06 23.43 -4.16
C LYS A 245 9.23 24.35 -5.37
N SER A 246 8.17 24.52 -6.17
CA SER A 246 8.15 25.38 -7.37
C SER A 246 7.98 26.87 -7.04
N SER A 247 7.71 27.21 -5.77
CA SER A 247 7.44 28.56 -5.29
C SER A 247 8.64 29.21 -4.55
N LYS A 248 9.83 28.61 -4.65
CA LYS A 248 11.11 29.13 -4.13
C LYS A 248 12.13 29.21 -5.25
#